data_AF-A0A3K8YQW1-F1
#
_entry.id   AF-A0A3K8YQW1-F1
#
_cell.length_a   1.000
_cell.length_b   1.000
_cell.length_c   1.000
_cell.angle_alpha   90.00
_cell.angle_beta   90.00
_cell.angle_gamma   90.00
#
_symmetry.space_group_name_H-M   'P 1'
#
loop_
_entity.id
_entity.type
_entity.pdbx_description
1 polymer ?
#
loop_
_entity_poly.entity_id
_entity_poly.type
_entity_poly.pdbx_seq_one_letter_code
_entity_poly.pdbx_strand_id
1 'polypeptide(L)' 'TVGNWGISAKNLKTVPLPIPPILEQVKILNKVMEIFAMCEKLKTQFTCLQQTQLHLADALTDAAIN' A
#
# COMPACT_ATOMS: atom_id res chain seq x y z
N THR A 1 1.41 -10.05 -30.96
CA THR A 1 1.45 -11.07 -29.89
C THR A 1 2.27 -10.50 -28.76
N VAL A 2 1.66 -10.12 -27.63
CA VAL A 2 2.41 -9.61 -26.48
C VAL A 2 3.30 -10.75 -25.97
N GLY A 3 4.62 -10.57 -26.03
CA GLY A 3 5.58 -11.59 -25.62
C GLY A 3 5.44 -11.85 -24.13
N ASN A 4 5.13 -13.09 -23.76
CA ASN A 4 5.10 -13.52 -22.37
C ASN A 4 6.51 -13.37 -21.76
N TRP A 5 6.75 -12.27 -21.05
CA TRP A 5 8.01 -12.03 -20.35
C TRP A 5 8.06 -12.87 -19.08
N GLY A 6 8.49 -14.12 -19.22
CA GLY A 6 8.87 -14.94 -18.07
C GLY A 6 10.06 -14.32 -17.36
N ILE A 7 9.91 -14.02 -16.07
CA ILE A 7 11.01 -13.56 -15.22
C ILE A 7 11.95 -14.74 -15.00
N SER A 8 13.00 -14.84 -15.83
CA SER A 8 14.09 -15.80 -15.66
C SER A 8 15.30 -15.13 -15.02
N ALA A 9 16.10 -15.88 -14.27
CA ALA A 9 17.34 -15.36 -13.66
C ALA A 9 18.31 -14.77 -14.70
N LYS A 10 18.28 -15.29 -15.94
CA LYS A 10 19.07 -14.76 -17.07
C LYS A 10 18.61 -13.36 -17.46
N ASN A 11 17.30 -13.14 -17.55
CA ASN A 11 16.72 -11.85 -17.94
C ASN A 11 16.90 -10.79 -16.84
N LEU A 12 16.90 -11.20 -15.56
CA LEU A 12 17.06 -10.27 -14.43
C LEU A 12 18.47 -9.69 -14.36
N LYS A 13 19.51 -10.50 -14.65
CA LYS A 13 20.91 -10.05 -14.67
C LYS A 13 21.19 -8.96 -15.71
N THR A 14 20.39 -8.91 -16.76
CA THR A 14 20.55 -7.95 -17.86
C THR A 14 19.77 -6.65 -17.63
N VAL A 15 19.00 -6.53 -16.54
CA VAL A 15 18.26 -5.30 -16.24
C VAL A 15 19.24 -4.25 -15.70
N PRO A 16 19.44 -3.13 -16.41
CA PRO A 16 20.26 -2.05 -15.90
C PRO A 16 19.53 -1.39 -14.72
N LEU A 17 20.17 -1.36 -13.54
CA LEU A 17 19.64 -0.70 -12.36
C LEU A 17 20.52 0.52 -12.01
N PRO A 18 19.96 1.73 -12.04
CA PRO A 18 20.68 2.91 -11.56
C PRO A 18 20.72 2.87 -10.04
N ILE A 19 21.90 2.55 -9.49
CA ILE A 19 22.12 2.49 -8.04
C ILE A 19 22.84 3.78 -7.62
N PRO A 20 22.18 4.67 -6.84
CA PRO A 20 22.82 5.89 -6.35
C PRO A 20 23.82 5.57 -5.21
N PRO A 21 24.66 6.53 -4.77
CA PRO A 21 25.55 6.34 -3.62
C PRO A 21 24.78 5.96 -2.34
N ILE A 22 25.43 5.25 -1.41
CA ILE A 22 24.76 4.67 -0.23
C ILE A 22 24.01 5.70 0.62
N LEU A 23 24.56 6.92 0.76
CA LEU A 23 23.92 8.00 1.49
C LEU A 23 22.58 8.40 0.85
N GLU A 24 22.55 8.47 -0.48
CA GLU A 24 21.33 8.79 -1.24
C GLU A 24 20.33 7.63 -1.20
N GLN A 25 20.80 6.37 -1.22
CA GLN A 25 19.92 5.21 -1.01
C GLN A 25 19.20 5.29 0.33
N VAL A 26 19.91 5.64 1.42
CA VAL A 26 19.31 5.80 2.76
C VAL A 26 18.30 6.94 2.79
N LYS A 27 18.61 8.08 2.17
CA LYS A 27 17.66 9.21 2.06
C LYS A 27 16.38 8.81 1.33
N ILE A 28 16.52 8.12 0.19
CA ILE A 28 15.39 7.62 -0.59
C ILE A 28 14.57 6.64 0.25
N LEU A 29 15.22 5.68 0.92
CA LEU A 29 14.54 4.70 1.78
C LEU A 29 13.73 5.40 2.87
N ASN A 30 14.33 6.36 3.57
CA ASN A 30 13.64 7.09 4.63
C ASN A 30 12.41 7.83 4.09
N LYS A 31 12.52 8.47 2.92
CA LYS A 31 11.39 9.19 2.33
C LYS A 31 10.27 8.26 1.88
N VAL A 32 10.61 7.11 1.31
CA VAL A 32 9.64 6.09 0.92
C VAL A 32 8.93 5.54 2.17
N MET A 33 9.67 5.23 3.23
CA MET A 33 9.10 4.75 4.49
C MET A 33 8.15 5.76 5.13
N GLU A 34 8.50 7.05 5.11
CA GLU A 34 7.61 8.13 5.56
C GLU A 34 6.28 8.13 4.80
N ILE A 35 6.33 8.02 3.47
CA ILE A 35 5.14 7.98 2.61
C ILE A 35 4.30 6.74 2.90
N PHE A 36 4.93 5.58 2.99
CA PHE A 36 4.23 4.33 3.30
C PHE A 36 3.55 4.37 4.66
N ALA A 37 4.21 4.93 5.69
CA ALA A 37 3.62 5.07 7.01
C ALA A 37 2.38 5.99 7.00
N MET A 38 2.41 7.08 6.22
CA MET A 38 1.24 7.94 6.03
C MET A 38 0.09 7.20 5.33
N CYS A 39 0.39 6.44 4.29
CA CYS A 39 -0.61 5.64 3.58
C CYS A 39 -1.26 4.58 4.48
N GLU A 40 -0.46 3.85 5.27
CA GLU A 40 -0.98 2.87 6.22
C GLU A 40 -1.86 3.52 7.28
N LYS A 41 -1.44 4.66 7.83
CA LYS A 41 -2.26 5.44 8.79
C LYS A 41 -3.61 5.83 8.18
N LEU A 42 -3.61 6.33 6.94
CA LEU A 42 -4.85 6.72 6.25
C LEU A 42 -5.76 5.51 6.01
N LYS A 43 -5.18 4.39 5.57
CA LYS A 43 -5.91 3.14 5.35
C LYS A 43 -6.56 2.63 6.63
N THR A 44 -5.84 2.62 7.75
CA THR A 44 -6.40 2.24 9.05
C THR A 44 -7.56 3.13 9.46
N GLN A 45 -7.43 4.45 9.29
CA GLN A 45 -8.52 5.38 9.60
C GLN A 45 -9.74 5.13 8.72
N PHE A 46 -9.53 4.93 7.42
CA PHE A 46 -10.61 4.64 6.49
C PHE A 46 -11.37 3.37 6.87
N THR A 47 -10.66 2.28 7.19
CA THR A 47 -11.28 1.03 7.65
C THR A 47 -12.07 1.23 8.94
N CYS A 48 -11.52 1.95 9.92
CA CYS A 48 -12.20 2.24 11.19
C CYS A 48 -13.49 3.06 10.99
N LEU A 49 -13.46 4.05 10.10
CA LEU A 49 -14.64 4.84 9.75
C LEU A 49 -15.72 3.98 9.09
N GLN A 50 -15.35 3.11 8.16
CA GLN A 50 -16.30 2.19 7.51
C GLN A 50 -16.93 1.22 8.51
N GLN A 51 -16.15 0.66 9.44
CA GLN A 51 -16.67 -0.20 10.51
C GLN A 51 -17.65 0.55 11.40
N THR A 52 -17.29 1.77 11.82
CA THR A 52 -18.17 2.61 12.63
C THR A 52 -19.47 2.94 11.91
N GLN A 53 -19.39 3.29 10.62
CA GLN A 53 -20.57 3.56 9.79
C GLN A 53 -21.50 2.36 9.71
N LEU A 54 -20.94 1.16 9.53
CA LEU A 54 -21.71 -0.09 9.49
C LEU A 54 -22.40 -0.36 10.83
N HIS A 55 -21.67 -0.26 11.95
CA HIS A 55 -22.25 -0.44 13.28
C HIS A 55 -23.37 0.57 13.59
N LEU A 56 -23.23 1.83 13.16
CA LEU A 56 -24.28 2.83 13.32
C LEU A 56 -25.52 2.50 12.45
N ALA A 57 -25.31 2.02 11.22
CA ALA A 57 -26.41 1.58 10.36
C ALA A 57 -27.16 0.39 10.98
N ASP A 58 -26.44 -0.62 11.47
CA ASP A 58 -27.03 -1.79 12.13
C ASP A 58 -27.84 -1.41 13.37
N ALA A 59 -27.28 -0.55 14.24
CA ALA A 59 -27.97 -0.08 15.45
C ALA A 59 -29.24 0.74 15.12
N LEU A 60 -29.21 1.54 14.06
CA LEU A 60 -30.39 2.27 13.58
C LEU A 60 -31.47 1.33 13.04
N THR A 61 -31.08 0.27 12.30
CA THR A 61 -32.04 -0.73 11.82
C THR A 61 -32.63 -1.54 12.97
N ASP A 62 -31.82 -1.94 13.96
CA ASP A 62 -32.30 -2.68 15.13
C ASP A 62 -33.28 -1.84 15.96
N ALA A 63 -32.99 -0.54 16.15
CA ALA A 63 -33.87 0.38 16.86
C ALA A 63 -35.16 0.75 16.11
N ALA A 64 -35.22 0.51 14.79
CA ALA A 64 -36.41 0.76 13.98
C ALA A 64 -37.31 -0.49 13.83
N ILE A 65 -36.75 -1.68 14.04
CA ILE A 65 -37.48 -2.96 13.93
C ILE A 65 -37.99 -3.43 15.30
N ASN A 66 -37.32 -3.08 16.40
CA ASN A 66 -37.86 -3.19 17.77
C ASN A 66 -38.75 -2.00 18.14
#